data_AF-I3NM54-F1
#
_entry.id   AF-I3NM54-F1
#
_cell.length_a   1.000
_cell.length_b   1.000
_cell.length_c   1.000
_cell.angle_alpha   90.00
_cell.angle_beta   90.00
_cell.angle_gamma   90.00
#
_symmetry.space_group_name_H-M   'P 1'
#
loop_
_entity.id
_entity.type
_entity.pdbx_description
1 polymer ?
#
loop_
_entity_poly.entity_id
_entity_poly.type
_entity_poly.pdbx_seq_one_letter_code
_entity_poly.pdbx_strand_id
1 'polypeptide(L)'
;MVERHEQWMAKFNRVYKDGTEKAQRFEVFKANVAFIESFNAGNHKFWLGVNQFTDLTNDEFKATKTNKGLKRSGCCWAFSAVAATECIVKLSTGKLVSLSEQELVDCDIHGVDQGCEGGEMDDAFKFIIKNGGLTTEANYPYTAQDGQCKTSIASNSVATIKGYEDVPANDESSLMKAVANQPVSVAVDGGDVIF
;
A
#
# COMPACT_ATOMS: atom_id res chain seq x y z
N MET A 1 11.92 -23.27 18.43
CA MET A 1 12.03 -22.45 17.20
C MET A 1 11.46 -23.13 15.96
N VAL A 2 11.80 -24.39 15.67
CA VAL A 2 11.25 -25.12 14.50
C VAL A 2 9.71 -25.17 14.52
N GLU A 3 9.11 -25.63 15.61
CA GLU A 3 7.64 -25.70 15.75
C GLU A 3 6.96 -24.34 15.56
N ARG A 4 7.55 -23.27 16.12
CA ARG A 4 7.06 -21.89 15.96
C ARG A 4 7.09 -21.43 14.50
N HIS A 5 8.12 -21.83 13.74
CA HIS A 5 8.21 -21.55 12.31
C HIS A 5 7.17 -22.33 11.51
N GLU A 6 6.93 -23.60 11.82
CA GLU A 6 5.87 -24.40 11.17
C GLU A 6 4.48 -23.81 11.43
N GLN A 7 4.18 -23.42 12.67
CA GLN A 7 2.92 -22.75 13.03
C GLN A 7 2.78 -21.40 12.32
N TRP A 8 3.85 -20.62 12.24
CA TRP A 8 3.87 -19.35 11.54
C TRP A 8 3.64 -19.53 10.04
N MET A 9 4.30 -20.51 9.41
CA MET A 9 4.08 -20.81 7.99
C MET A 9 2.63 -21.21 7.72
N ALA A 10 2.05 -22.06 8.56
CA ALA A 10 0.64 -22.43 8.45
C ALA A 10 -0.29 -21.21 8.59
N LYS A 11 -0.01 -20.32 9.55
CA LYS A 11 -0.80 -19.10 9.77
C LYS A 11 -0.79 -18.15 8.56
N PHE A 12 0.36 -18.00 7.90
CA PHE A 12 0.53 -17.06 6.78
C PHE A 12 0.54 -17.75 5.41
N ASN A 13 0.09 -19.01 5.33
CA ASN A 13 0.04 -19.81 4.10
C ASN A 13 1.37 -19.82 3.33
N ARG A 14 2.49 -19.92 4.05
CA ARG A 14 3.83 -19.88 3.48
C ARG A 14 4.19 -21.23 2.87
N VAL A 15 4.54 -21.20 1.59
CA VAL A 15 5.02 -22.35 0.82
C VAL A 15 6.31 -21.92 0.13
N TYR A 16 7.36 -22.70 0.35
CA TYR A 16 8.67 -22.47 -0.27
C TYR A 16 8.87 -23.41 -1.46
N LYS A 17 9.73 -23.00 -2.40
CA LYS A 17 10.04 -23.76 -3.61
C LYS A 17 10.62 -25.13 -3.30
N ASP A 18 11.53 -25.20 -2.32
CA ASP A 18 12.24 -26.40 -1.94
C ASP A 18 12.76 -26.34 -0.49
N GLY A 19 13.36 -27.45 -0.03
CA GLY A 19 13.91 -27.56 1.31
C GLY A 19 15.10 -26.63 1.58
N THR A 20 15.83 -26.23 0.54
CA THR A 20 16.97 -25.30 0.66
C THR A 20 16.46 -23.90 0.94
N GLU A 21 15.47 -23.43 0.18
CA GLU A 21 14.81 -22.15 0.47
C GLU A 21 14.16 -22.16 1.86
N LYS A 22 13.46 -23.24 2.22
CA LYS A 22 12.85 -23.38 3.56
C LYS A 22 13.90 -23.26 4.68
N ALA A 23 15.08 -23.86 4.50
CA ALA A 23 16.16 -23.76 5.47
C ALA A 23 16.71 -22.33 5.57
N GLN A 24 16.93 -21.65 4.44
CA GLN A 24 17.38 -20.25 4.42
C GLN A 24 16.35 -19.33 5.10
N ARG A 25 15.07 -19.48 4.75
CA ARG A 25 13.96 -18.70 5.32
C ARG A 25 13.80 -18.94 6.82
N PHE A 26 14.06 -20.17 7.28
CA PHE A 26 14.07 -20.49 8.70
C PHE A 26 15.19 -19.77 9.47
N GLU A 27 16.38 -19.61 8.89
CA GLU A 27 17.46 -18.83 9.51
C GLU A 27 17.08 -17.35 9.65
N VAL A 28 16.51 -16.76 8.59
CA VAL A 28 15.99 -15.38 8.61
C VAL A 28 14.89 -15.21 9.65
N PHE A 29 13.92 -16.14 9.68
CA PHE A 29 12.84 -16.15 10.67
C PHE A 29 13.37 -16.17 12.10
N LYS A 30 14.36 -17.02 12.40
CA LYS A 30 14.97 -17.08 13.74
C LYS A 30 15.64 -15.75 14.11
N ALA A 31 16.41 -15.17 13.21
CA ALA A 31 17.09 -13.90 13.44
C ALA A 31 16.08 -12.77 13.73
N ASN A 32 15.03 -12.66 12.92
CA ASN A 32 14.00 -11.65 13.09
C ASN A 32 13.18 -11.86 14.37
N VAL A 33 12.85 -13.10 14.73
CA VAL A 33 12.17 -13.39 16.00
C VAL A 33 13.03 -12.99 17.19
N ALA A 34 14.33 -13.30 17.17
CA ALA A 34 15.25 -12.91 18.24
C ALA A 34 15.36 -11.38 18.36
N PHE A 35 15.40 -10.68 17.23
CA PHE A 35 15.36 -9.22 17.20
C PHE A 35 14.05 -8.67 17.81
N ILE A 36 12.89 -9.20 17.40
CA ILE A 36 11.57 -8.81 17.92
C ILE A 36 11.52 -8.97 19.44
N GLU A 37 12.01 -10.09 19.97
CA GLU A 37 12.02 -10.35 21.41
C GLU A 37 12.98 -9.43 22.16
N SER A 38 14.16 -9.17 21.60
CA SER A 38 15.13 -8.23 22.17
C SER A 38 14.59 -6.80 22.20
N PHE A 39 13.99 -6.33 21.09
CA PHE A 39 13.36 -5.02 20.99
C PHE A 39 12.21 -4.89 22.00
N ASN A 40 11.32 -5.87 22.06
CA ASN A 40 10.16 -5.83 22.95
C ASN A 40 10.52 -5.94 24.45
N ALA A 41 11.73 -6.39 24.80
CA ALA A 41 12.23 -6.37 26.16
C ALA A 41 12.66 -4.96 26.64
N GLY A 42 12.84 -4.01 25.70
CA GLY A 42 13.11 -2.62 26.00
C GLY A 42 11.87 -1.81 26.40
N ASN A 43 12.08 -0.54 26.77
CA ASN A 43 11.00 0.39 27.09
C ASN A 43 10.64 1.26 25.88
N HIS A 44 9.90 0.68 24.94
CA HIS A 44 9.48 1.34 23.70
C HIS A 44 7.99 1.70 23.75
N LYS A 45 7.59 2.74 22.98
CA LYS A 45 6.17 3.15 22.87
C LYS A 45 5.35 2.27 21.91
N PHE A 46 6.01 1.34 21.23
CA PHE A 46 5.41 0.38 20.32
C PHE A 46 6.13 -0.96 20.47
N TRP A 47 5.51 -2.02 19.95
CA TRP A 47 6.08 -3.36 19.94
C TRP A 47 6.18 -3.88 18.51
N LEU A 48 7.13 -4.77 18.29
CA LEU A 48 7.23 -5.53 17.06
C LEU A 48 6.47 -6.85 17.20
N GLY A 49 6.00 -7.37 16.08
CA GLY A 49 5.23 -8.61 16.04
C GLY A 49 5.73 -9.54 14.95
N VAL A 50 5.69 -10.84 15.24
CA VAL A 50 5.85 -11.86 14.21
C VAL A 50 4.68 -11.74 13.25
N ASN A 51 4.95 -11.39 11.99
CA ASN A 51 3.99 -11.08 10.96
C ASN A 51 4.36 -11.79 9.65
N GLN A 52 3.60 -11.55 8.58
CA GLN A 52 3.84 -12.20 7.29
C GLN A 52 5.25 -11.94 6.73
N PHE A 53 5.95 -10.88 7.13
CA PHE A 53 7.28 -10.53 6.61
C PHE A 53 8.45 -11.09 7.43
N THR A 54 8.19 -11.87 8.48
CA THR A 54 9.23 -12.33 9.40
C THR A 54 10.28 -13.26 8.75
N ASP A 55 10.03 -13.82 7.57
CA ASP A 55 11.02 -14.62 6.81
C ASP A 55 11.78 -13.83 5.73
N LEU A 56 11.66 -12.50 5.70
CA LEU A 56 12.39 -11.62 4.79
C LEU A 56 13.53 -10.91 5.53
N THR A 57 14.67 -10.75 4.86
CA THR A 57 15.70 -9.80 5.30
C THR A 57 15.22 -8.37 5.05
N ASN A 58 15.87 -7.37 5.68
CA ASN A 58 15.58 -5.98 5.37
C ASN A 58 15.80 -5.64 3.90
N ASP A 59 16.87 -6.16 3.27
CA ASP A 59 17.15 -5.88 1.87
C ASP A 59 16.08 -6.47 0.96
N GLU A 60 15.60 -7.68 1.26
CA GLU A 60 14.48 -8.30 0.55
C GLU A 60 13.17 -7.54 0.77
N PHE A 61 12.91 -7.10 2.01
CA PHE A 61 11.73 -6.29 2.33
C PHE A 61 11.78 -4.98 1.56
N LYS A 62 12.90 -4.24 1.61
CA LYS A 62 13.05 -2.99 0.87
C LYS A 62 12.89 -3.19 -0.63
N ALA A 63 13.59 -4.18 -1.20
CA ALA A 63 13.55 -4.46 -2.63
C ALA A 63 12.15 -4.82 -3.13
N THR A 64 11.33 -5.49 -2.32
CA THR A 64 10.01 -6.02 -2.74
C THR A 64 8.80 -5.30 -2.17
N LYS A 65 8.99 -4.41 -1.19
CA LYS A 65 7.91 -3.71 -0.46
C LYS A 65 8.02 -2.19 -0.48
N THR A 66 9.23 -1.64 -0.62
CA THR A 66 9.46 -0.18 -0.53
C THR A 66 10.10 0.43 -1.77
N ASN A 67 10.76 -0.38 -2.61
CA ASN A 67 11.50 0.11 -3.77
C ASN A 67 10.69 0.03 -5.08
N LYS A 68 10.83 1.06 -5.91
CA LYS A 68 10.24 1.25 -7.25
C LYS A 68 10.85 0.33 -8.34
N GLY A 69 11.08 -0.96 -8.07
CA GLY A 69 11.76 -1.75 -9.10
C GLY A 69 11.83 -3.27 -9.03
N LEU A 70 11.37 -3.97 -7.99
CA LEU A 70 11.39 -5.44 -7.99
C LEU A 70 10.15 -6.04 -7.31
N LYS A 71 9.03 -5.98 -8.04
CA LYS A 71 7.80 -6.78 -7.91
C LYS A 71 6.93 -6.61 -6.64
N ARG A 72 5.68 -6.19 -6.92
CA ARG A 72 4.41 -6.39 -6.18
C ARG A 72 4.10 -5.44 -5.00
N SER A 73 4.44 -4.16 -5.06
CA SER A 73 3.83 -3.18 -4.11
C SER A 73 3.95 -1.70 -4.47
N GLY A 74 4.47 -1.30 -5.64
CA GLY A 74 4.56 0.13 -5.98
C GLY A 74 3.21 0.80 -6.25
N CYS A 75 2.10 0.04 -6.26
CA CYS A 75 0.75 0.55 -6.44
C CYS A 75 0.19 1.34 -5.21
N CYS A 76 0.96 1.57 -4.14
CA CYS A 76 0.44 2.17 -2.89
C CYS A 76 -0.11 3.59 -3.05
N TRP A 77 0.39 4.35 -4.02
CA TRP A 77 -0.12 5.68 -4.38
C TRP A 77 -1.61 5.61 -4.77
N ALA A 78 -1.99 4.60 -5.57
CA ALA A 78 -3.36 4.42 -6.02
C ALA A 78 -4.31 4.15 -4.84
N PHE A 79 -3.92 3.29 -3.90
CA PHE A 79 -4.68 3.06 -2.65
C PHE A 79 -4.83 4.33 -1.82
N SER A 80 -3.75 5.10 -1.68
CA SER A 80 -3.77 6.35 -0.91
C SER A 80 -4.73 7.37 -1.54
N ALA A 81 -4.70 7.53 -2.86
CA ALA A 81 -5.58 8.44 -3.59
C ALA A 81 -7.05 7.96 -3.59
N VAL A 82 -7.28 6.67 -3.81
CA VAL A 82 -8.63 6.06 -3.76
C VAL A 82 -9.23 6.23 -2.38
N ALA A 83 -8.53 5.86 -1.31
CA ALA A 83 -9.08 5.97 0.05
C ALA A 83 -9.45 7.42 0.40
N ALA A 84 -8.62 8.40 0.04
CA ALA A 84 -8.95 9.82 0.24
C ALA A 84 -10.20 10.22 -0.57
N THR A 85 -10.30 9.75 -1.82
CA THR A 85 -11.46 9.98 -2.72
C THR A 85 -12.74 9.37 -2.16
N GLU A 86 -12.72 8.11 -1.76
CA GLU A 86 -13.86 7.41 -1.14
C GLU A 86 -14.36 8.15 0.10
N CYS A 87 -13.43 8.61 0.93
CA CYS A 87 -13.76 9.29 2.17
C CYS A 87 -14.41 10.65 1.91
N ILE A 88 -13.87 11.48 1.00
CA ILE A 88 -14.50 12.78 0.69
C ILE A 88 -15.84 12.60 -0.03
N VAL A 89 -15.99 11.55 -0.86
CA VAL A 89 -17.27 11.18 -1.46
C VAL A 89 -18.29 10.79 -0.39
N LYS A 90 -17.89 10.00 0.62
CA LYS A 90 -18.74 9.68 1.76
C LYS A 90 -19.14 10.92 2.55
N LEU A 91 -18.20 11.82 2.83
CA LEU A 91 -18.47 13.05 3.58
C LEU A 91 -19.41 14.00 2.83
N SER A 92 -19.27 14.10 1.50
CA SER A 92 -20.06 15.03 0.68
C SER A 92 -21.42 14.49 0.25
N THR A 93 -21.55 13.18 0.02
CA THR A 93 -22.77 12.55 -0.52
C THR A 93 -23.52 11.67 0.48
N GLY A 94 -22.87 11.30 1.59
CA GLY A 94 -23.38 10.34 2.57
C GLY A 94 -23.25 8.87 2.14
N LYS A 95 -22.73 8.56 0.94
CA LYS A 95 -22.59 7.19 0.43
C LYS A 95 -21.12 6.78 0.38
N LEU A 96 -20.80 5.64 1.01
CA LEU A 96 -19.48 5.03 0.90
C LEU A 96 -19.52 4.08 -0.29
N VAL A 97 -18.64 4.28 -1.24
CA VAL A 97 -18.52 3.46 -2.45
C VAL A 97 -17.07 3.02 -2.51
N SER A 98 -16.83 1.72 -2.67
CA SER A 98 -15.48 1.20 -2.87
C SER A 98 -15.07 1.42 -4.33
N LEU A 99 -14.04 2.23 -4.56
CA LEU A 99 -13.54 2.63 -5.87
C LEU A 99 -12.34 1.76 -6.27
N SER A 100 -12.09 1.67 -7.57
CA SER A 100 -11.05 0.79 -8.10
C SER A 100 -9.66 1.43 -8.04
N GLU A 101 -8.75 0.82 -7.27
CA GLU A 101 -7.32 1.15 -7.36
C GLU A 101 -6.72 0.68 -8.68
N GLN A 102 -7.21 -0.44 -9.22
CA GLN A 102 -6.70 -1.00 -10.48
C GLN A 102 -6.98 -0.09 -11.68
N GLU A 103 -8.08 0.65 -11.68
CA GLU A 103 -8.35 1.65 -12.72
C GLU A 103 -7.24 2.71 -12.76
N LEU A 104 -6.81 3.24 -11.61
CA LEU A 104 -5.66 4.15 -11.55
C LEU A 104 -4.38 3.46 -12.04
N VAL A 105 -4.09 2.25 -11.55
CA VAL A 105 -2.88 1.49 -11.92
C VAL A 105 -2.80 1.24 -13.43
N ASP A 106 -3.93 0.95 -14.09
CA ASP A 106 -3.96 0.58 -15.50
C ASP A 106 -4.14 1.78 -16.45
N CYS A 107 -4.85 2.82 -16.02
CA CYS A 107 -5.27 3.94 -16.87
C CYS A 107 -4.50 5.23 -16.63
N ASP A 108 -3.98 5.44 -15.43
CA ASP A 108 -3.15 6.59 -15.08
C ASP A 108 -1.67 6.25 -15.19
N ILE A 109 -1.24 5.98 -16.42
CA ILE A 109 0.15 5.62 -16.76
C ILE A 109 0.84 6.72 -17.57
N HIS A 110 0.35 7.95 -17.44
CA HIS A 110 0.80 9.10 -18.21
C HIS A 110 1.30 10.20 -17.27
N GLY A 111 2.62 10.37 -17.19
CA GLY A 111 3.23 11.37 -16.31
C GLY A 111 4.26 10.72 -15.39
N VAL A 112 4.15 10.98 -14.09
CA VAL A 112 5.01 10.37 -13.07
C VAL A 112 4.56 8.94 -12.73
N ASP A 113 3.28 8.64 -12.94
CA ASP A 113 2.67 7.37 -12.58
C ASP A 113 3.05 6.24 -13.54
N GLN A 114 3.53 5.14 -12.96
CA GLN A 114 4.06 3.97 -13.64
C GLN A 114 3.44 2.68 -13.07
N GLY A 115 2.13 2.73 -12.79
CA GLY A 115 1.39 1.60 -12.23
C GLY A 115 2.02 1.08 -10.94
N CYS A 116 2.44 -0.18 -10.94
CA CYS A 116 3.05 -0.85 -9.80
C CYS A 116 4.56 -0.62 -9.64
N GLU A 117 5.17 0.21 -10.49
CA GLU A 117 6.54 0.74 -10.31
C GLU A 117 6.57 2.08 -9.55
N GLY A 118 5.39 2.62 -9.19
CA GLY A 118 5.25 3.81 -8.36
C GLY A 118 4.38 4.89 -9.02
N GLY A 119 4.03 5.89 -8.22
CA GLY A 119 3.22 7.02 -8.64
C GLY A 119 3.04 8.04 -7.52
N GLU A 120 2.30 9.11 -7.81
CA GLU A 120 2.02 10.25 -6.94
C GLU A 120 0.51 10.44 -6.80
N MET A 121 0.05 10.68 -5.56
CA MET A 121 -1.38 10.83 -5.28
C MET A 121 -1.98 12.06 -5.96
N ASP A 122 -1.19 13.09 -6.20
CA ASP A 122 -1.63 14.31 -6.90
C ASP A 122 -1.94 14.05 -8.37
N ASP A 123 -1.12 13.27 -9.06
CA ASP A 123 -1.35 12.90 -10.46
C ASP A 123 -2.60 12.00 -10.56
N ALA A 124 -2.76 11.07 -9.61
CA ALA A 124 -4.01 10.32 -9.45
C ALA A 124 -5.24 11.22 -9.27
N PHE A 125 -5.16 12.25 -8.42
CA PHE A 125 -6.27 13.19 -8.25
C PHE A 125 -6.56 13.99 -9.52
N LYS A 126 -5.53 14.45 -10.23
CA LYS A 126 -5.68 15.09 -11.56
C LYS A 126 -6.37 14.15 -12.54
N PHE A 127 -5.98 12.88 -12.57
CA PHE A 127 -6.59 11.86 -13.41
C PHE A 127 -8.06 11.67 -13.07
N ILE A 128 -8.41 11.48 -11.79
CA ILE A 128 -9.82 11.29 -11.35
C ILE A 128 -10.70 12.45 -11.80
N ILE A 129 -10.20 13.69 -11.69
CA ILE A 129 -10.92 14.89 -12.13
C ILE A 129 -11.10 14.87 -13.66
N LYS A 130 -10.01 14.60 -14.40
CA LYS A 130 -10.02 14.61 -15.87
C LYS A 130 -10.84 13.47 -16.48
N ASN A 131 -10.81 12.30 -15.86
CA ASN A 131 -11.53 11.10 -16.27
C ASN A 131 -13.04 11.20 -15.98
N GLY A 132 -13.45 12.15 -15.13
CA GLY A 132 -14.83 12.30 -14.67
C GLY A 132 -15.19 11.39 -13.51
N GLY A 133 -14.20 10.72 -12.91
CA GLY A 133 -14.35 9.85 -11.75
C GLY A 133 -13.60 8.53 -11.90
N LEU A 134 -13.94 7.60 -11.00
CA LEU A 134 -13.54 6.20 -11.02
C LEU A 134 -14.77 5.30 -10.97
N THR A 135 -14.66 4.10 -11.50
CA THR A 135 -15.60 3.01 -11.30
C THR A 135 -15.38 2.31 -9.95
N THR A 136 -16.23 1.34 -9.62
CA THR A 136 -16.15 0.58 -8.37
C THR A 136 -15.10 -0.53 -8.42
N GLU A 137 -14.54 -0.89 -7.27
CA GLU A 137 -13.67 -2.08 -7.12
C GLU A 137 -14.35 -3.36 -7.65
N ALA A 138 -15.67 -3.50 -7.45
CA ALA A 138 -16.41 -4.66 -7.97
C ALA A 138 -16.43 -4.76 -9.52
N ASN A 139 -16.39 -3.62 -10.21
CA ASN A 139 -16.41 -3.56 -11.68
C ASN A 139 -15.00 -3.68 -12.26
N TYR A 140 -13.99 -3.19 -11.54
CA TYR A 140 -12.60 -3.23 -11.95
C TYR A 140 -11.72 -3.71 -10.78
N PRO A 141 -11.69 -5.04 -10.49
CA PRO A 141 -11.04 -5.56 -9.30
C PRO A 141 -9.52 -5.42 -9.31
N TYR A 142 -8.94 -5.27 -8.13
CA TYR A 142 -7.50 -5.24 -7.91
C TYR A 142 -6.82 -6.57 -8.24
N THR A 143 -5.76 -6.49 -9.05
CA THR A 143 -4.98 -7.64 -9.51
C THR A 143 -3.52 -7.61 -9.04
N ALA A 144 -3.10 -6.54 -8.36
CA ALA A 144 -1.74 -6.36 -7.84
C ALA A 144 -0.63 -6.44 -8.90
N GLN A 145 -0.94 -6.02 -10.13
CA GLN A 145 -0.01 -5.97 -11.25
C GLN A 145 -0.49 -4.94 -12.27
N ASP A 146 0.41 -4.54 -13.17
CA ASP A 146 0.06 -3.69 -14.29
C ASP A 146 -0.81 -4.47 -15.30
N GLY A 147 -1.88 -3.84 -15.72
CA GLY A 147 -2.80 -4.32 -16.75
C GLY A 147 -2.82 -3.40 -17.96
N GLN A 148 -3.88 -3.54 -18.75
CA GLN A 148 -4.21 -2.61 -19.82
C GLN A 148 -5.48 -1.88 -19.41
N CYS A 149 -5.52 -0.56 -19.60
CA CYS A 149 -6.69 0.23 -19.28
C CYS A 149 -7.95 -0.30 -19.98
N LYS A 150 -8.92 -0.78 -19.19
CA LYS A 150 -10.21 -1.25 -19.68
C LYS A 150 -11.19 -0.08 -19.83
N THR A 151 -10.98 0.74 -20.86
CA THR A 151 -11.71 2.01 -21.08
C THR A 151 -13.23 1.87 -21.09
N SER A 152 -13.77 0.76 -21.58
CA SER A 152 -15.22 0.48 -21.59
C SER A 152 -15.81 0.27 -20.19
N ILE A 153 -15.01 -0.17 -19.22
CA ILE A 153 -15.39 -0.33 -17.83
C ILE A 153 -15.16 0.98 -17.08
N ALA A 154 -13.99 1.60 -17.29
CA ALA A 154 -13.58 2.89 -16.68
C ALA A 154 -14.56 4.04 -17.00
N SER A 155 -15.21 4.01 -18.17
CA SER A 155 -16.23 5.00 -18.53
C SER A 155 -17.49 4.97 -17.63
N ASN A 156 -17.70 3.91 -16.85
CA ASN A 156 -18.78 3.80 -15.86
C ASN A 156 -18.33 4.34 -14.50
N SER A 157 -17.94 5.62 -14.48
CA SER A 157 -17.54 6.33 -13.27
C SER A 157 -18.74 6.51 -12.32
N VAL A 158 -18.53 6.24 -11.03
CA VAL A 158 -19.56 6.30 -9.98
C VAL A 158 -19.32 7.40 -8.95
N ALA A 159 -18.08 7.90 -8.85
CA ALA A 159 -17.72 8.99 -7.97
C ALA A 159 -16.51 9.75 -8.50
N THR A 160 -16.44 11.04 -8.17
CA THR A 160 -15.36 11.95 -8.59
C THR A 160 -15.10 13.01 -7.51
N ILE A 161 -14.02 13.76 -7.67
CA ILE A 161 -13.64 14.92 -6.85
C ILE A 161 -13.60 16.18 -7.70
N LYS A 162 -13.63 17.34 -7.05
CA LYS A 162 -13.64 18.65 -7.73
C LYS A 162 -12.25 19.30 -7.77
N GLY A 163 -11.31 18.82 -6.97
CA GLY A 163 -10.00 19.40 -6.77
C GLY A 163 -9.25 18.69 -5.65
N TYR A 164 -7.98 19.03 -5.51
CA TYR A 164 -7.09 18.62 -4.43
C TYR A 164 -6.21 19.81 -4.03
N GLU A 165 -5.61 19.75 -2.85
CA GLU A 165 -4.76 20.81 -2.31
C GLU A 165 -3.64 20.18 -1.48
N ASP A 166 -2.43 20.71 -1.63
CA ASP A 166 -1.28 20.29 -0.84
C ASP A 166 -1.28 20.94 0.53
N VAL A 167 -1.23 20.09 1.56
CA VAL A 167 -0.86 20.55 2.89
C VAL A 167 0.62 20.97 2.86
N PRO A 168 1.00 22.10 3.52
CA PRO A 168 2.40 22.50 3.62
C PRO A 168 3.30 21.36 4.08
N ALA A 169 4.35 21.09 3.29
CA ALA A 169 5.25 19.97 3.53
C ALA A 169 5.92 20.08 4.90
N ASN A 170 5.99 18.96 5.63
CA ASN A 170 6.61 18.84 6.95
C ASN A 170 6.00 19.77 8.03
N ASP A 171 4.72 20.13 7.91
CA ASP A 171 3.99 20.90 8.92
C ASP A 171 2.88 20.04 9.55
N GLU A 172 3.20 19.39 10.67
CA GLU A 172 2.25 18.57 11.43
C GLU A 172 1.03 19.37 11.93
N SER A 173 1.17 20.67 12.19
CA SER A 173 0.05 21.50 12.64
C SER A 173 -0.94 21.76 11.51
N SER A 174 -0.43 21.99 10.30
CA SER A 174 -1.27 22.11 9.11
C SER A 174 -1.90 20.77 8.72
N LEU A 175 -1.16 19.67 8.82
CA LEU A 175 -1.71 18.33 8.61
C LEU A 175 -2.81 18.01 9.62
N MET A 176 -2.61 18.32 10.90
CA MET A 176 -3.61 18.13 11.96
C MET A 176 -4.92 18.87 11.66
N LYS A 177 -4.84 20.09 11.11
CA LYS A 177 -6.03 20.86 10.69
C LYS A 177 -6.74 20.20 9.51
N ALA A 178 -5.99 19.69 8.54
CA ALA A 178 -6.56 19.03 7.36
C ALA A 178 -7.28 17.72 7.75
N VAL A 179 -6.63 16.85 8.53
CA VAL A 179 -7.22 15.56 8.95
C VAL A 179 -8.46 15.70 9.83
N ALA A 180 -8.62 16.83 10.53
CA ALA A 180 -9.83 17.13 11.29
C ALA A 180 -11.07 17.33 10.40
N ASN A 181 -10.89 17.59 9.10
CA ASN A 181 -11.98 17.84 8.15
C ASN A 181 -12.21 16.64 7.21
N GLN A 182 -11.15 15.97 6.76
CA GLN A 182 -11.24 14.80 5.88
C GLN A 182 -9.93 13.98 5.92
N PRO A 183 -9.96 12.68 5.57
CA PRO A 183 -8.74 11.91 5.37
C PRO A 183 -7.83 12.53 4.30
N VAL A 184 -6.52 12.47 4.56
CA VAL A 184 -5.47 13.10 3.74
C VAL A 184 -4.51 12.01 3.27
N SER A 185 -4.21 11.98 1.97
CA SER A 185 -3.16 11.14 1.41
C SER A 185 -1.79 11.67 1.85
N VAL A 186 -0.94 10.79 2.38
CA VAL A 186 0.40 11.14 2.86
C VAL A 186 1.43 10.16 2.33
N ALA A 187 2.66 10.63 2.14
CA ALA A 187 3.82 9.79 1.87
C ALA A 187 4.70 9.74 3.12
N VAL A 188 5.17 8.54 3.47
CA VAL A 188 6.11 8.31 4.58
C VAL A 188 7.26 7.45 4.09
N ASP A 189 8.44 7.62 4.68
CA ASP A 189 9.55 6.71 4.42
C ASP A 189 9.30 5.38 5.15
N GLY A 190 9.08 4.31 4.38
CA GLY A 190 8.94 2.95 4.88
C GLY A 190 10.23 2.12 4.80
N GLY A 191 11.33 2.73 4.36
CA GLY A 191 12.60 2.08 4.03
C GLY A 191 13.62 2.04 5.15
N ASP A 192 13.29 2.50 6.36
CA ASP A 192 14.20 2.40 7.51
C ASP A 192 14.48 0.95 7.92
N VAL A 193 15.57 0.74 8.66
CA VAL A 193 16.02 -0.58 9.12
C VAL A 193 14.99 -1.14 10.11
N ILE A 194 14.21 -2.13 9.68
CA ILE A 194 13.12 -2.71 10.50
C ILE A 194 13.63 -3.87 11.39
N PHE A 195 14.75 -4.52 11.00
CA PHE A 195 15.36 -5.67 11.72
C PHE A 195 16.89 -5.74 11.68
#